data_AF-A0A5K0VQT9-F1
#
_entry.id   AF-A0A5K0VQT9-F1
#
_cell.length_a   1.000
_cell.length_b   1.000
_cell.length_c   1.000
_cell.angle_alpha   90.00
_cell.angle_beta   90.00
_cell.angle_gamma   90.00
#
_symmetry.space_group_name_H-M   'P 1'
#
loop_
_entity.id
_entity.type
_entity.pdbx_description
1 polymer ?
#
loop_
_entity_poly.entity_id
_entity_poly.type
_entity_poly.pdbx_seq_one_letter_code
_entity_poly.pdbx_strand_id
1 'polypeptide(L)'
;KYNVVNYDEKVLDGFYDVFGVIHDPTLQGRIPSLVELQAKSFSDGVNCEVILVNRSTDPILKRLEQKAACIAAECHALELGPVHSGLVQKIADLVVDTMGGPVNDTDDIAKKWIDRSHQLKTSLNSIVLPLGCLGVGLSRHRSLLFK
;
A
#
# COMPACT_ATOMS: atom_id res chain seq x y z
N LYS A 1 -13.98 -16.25 6.09
CA LYS A 1 -14.70 -14.97 5.87
C LYS A 1 -13.69 -14.02 5.26
N TYR A 2 -13.92 -13.55 4.04
CA TYR A 2 -12.93 -12.83 3.26
C TYR A 2 -12.68 -11.42 3.83
N ASN A 3 -11.42 -11.04 3.98
CA ASN A 3 -10.96 -9.68 4.30
C ASN A 3 -11.13 -8.80 3.06
N VAL A 4 -12.37 -8.42 2.73
CA VAL A 4 -12.67 -7.54 1.59
C VAL A 4 -13.03 -6.17 2.12
N VAL A 5 -12.29 -5.15 1.70
CA VAL A 5 -12.66 -3.75 1.94
C VAL A 5 -13.60 -3.34 0.81
N ASN A 6 -14.87 -3.07 1.11
CA ASN A 6 -15.87 -2.74 0.09
C ASN A 6 -15.56 -1.40 -0.59
N TYR A 7 -15.99 -1.17 -1.84
CA TYR A 7 -15.66 0.03 -2.62
C TYR A 7 -15.96 1.33 -1.86
N ASP A 8 -17.06 1.38 -1.11
CA ASP A 8 -17.51 2.56 -0.36
C ASP A 8 -16.82 2.77 1.00
N GLU A 9 -16.05 1.78 1.46
CA GLU A 9 -15.37 1.85 2.76
C GLU A 9 -14.04 2.61 2.65
N LYS A 10 -13.82 3.58 3.53
CA LYS A 10 -12.56 4.31 3.61
C LYS A 10 -11.51 3.51 4.35
N VAL A 11 -10.29 3.47 3.82
CA VAL A 11 -9.14 2.86 4.50
C VAL A 11 -8.62 3.83 5.56
N LEU A 12 -8.82 3.47 6.82
CA LEU A 12 -8.45 4.28 7.98
C LEU A 12 -6.98 4.11 8.36
N ASP A 13 -6.44 5.11 9.03
CA ASP A 13 -5.10 5.02 9.62
C ASP A 13 -5.05 3.88 10.66
N GLY A 14 -4.00 3.07 10.59
CA GLY A 14 -3.86 1.84 11.37
C GLY A 14 -4.34 0.58 10.64
N PHE A 15 -4.96 0.71 9.46
CA PHE A 15 -5.24 -0.44 8.59
C PHE A 15 -3.92 -1.07 8.10
N TYR A 16 -3.87 -2.40 8.08
CA TYR A 16 -2.72 -3.14 7.57
C TYR A 16 -3.15 -4.33 6.71
N ASP A 17 -2.42 -4.54 5.61
CA ASP A 17 -2.52 -5.72 4.76
C ASP A 17 -1.41 -6.71 5.12
N VAL A 18 -1.74 -7.99 5.27
CA VAL A 18 -0.79 -9.05 5.63
C VAL A 18 -0.76 -10.06 4.50
N PHE A 19 0.43 -10.27 3.93
CA PHE A 19 0.66 -11.28 2.89
C PHE A 19 1.83 -12.20 3.25
N GLY A 20 1.67 -13.50 2.97
CA GLY A 20 2.67 -14.53 3.23
C GLY A 20 2.38 -15.37 4.48
N VAL A 21 3.33 -16.24 4.83
CA VAL A 21 3.19 -17.18 5.95
C VAL A 21 3.90 -16.60 7.16
N ILE A 22 3.12 -16.37 8.22
CA ILE A 22 3.67 -16.05 9.53
C ILE A 22 3.97 -17.37 10.24
N HIS A 23 5.23 -17.81 10.19
CA HIS A 23 5.71 -18.96 10.95
C HIS A 23 5.91 -18.59 12.43
N ASP A 24 4.82 -18.21 13.08
CA ASP A 24 4.78 -17.98 14.52
C ASP A 24 3.67 -18.85 15.13
N PRO A 25 4.02 -19.88 15.91
CA PRO A 25 3.05 -20.75 16.56
C PRO A 25 2.01 -19.99 17.41
N THR A 26 2.36 -18.80 17.92
CA THR A 26 1.49 -17.97 18.75
C THR A 26 0.46 -17.14 17.95
N LEU A 27 0.67 -17.03 16.63
CA LEU A 27 -0.20 -16.30 15.70
C LEU A 27 -0.97 -17.23 14.77
N GLN A 28 -0.73 -18.54 14.85
CA GLN A 28 -1.37 -19.53 14.00
C GLN A 28 -2.88 -19.61 14.28
N GLY A 29 -3.70 -19.34 13.27
CA GLY A 29 -5.16 -19.42 13.35
C GLY A 29 -5.89 -18.13 13.76
N ARG A 30 -5.19 -17.00 13.95
CA ARG A 30 -5.80 -15.68 14.19
C ARG A 30 -5.12 -14.57 13.37
N ILE A 31 -5.83 -13.46 13.18
CA ILE A 31 -5.24 -12.25 12.58
C ILE A 31 -4.35 -11.60 13.65
N PRO A 32 -3.03 -11.44 13.42
CA PRO A 32 -2.13 -10.79 14.36
C PRO A 32 -2.44 -9.30 14.46
N SER A 33 -2.31 -8.71 15.64
CA SER A 33 -2.45 -7.26 15.84
C SER A 33 -1.26 -6.50 15.26
N LEU A 34 -1.48 -5.22 14.93
CA LEU A 34 -0.40 -4.36 14.43
C LEU A 34 0.76 -4.24 15.43
N VAL A 35 0.47 -4.18 16.73
CA VAL A 35 1.50 -4.09 17.78
C VAL A 35 2.36 -5.35 17.82
N GLU A 36 1.75 -6.54 17.71
CA GLU A 36 2.48 -7.82 17.62
C GLU A 36 3.37 -7.87 16.37
N LEU A 37 2.93 -7.31 15.24
CA LEU A 37 3.70 -7.26 14.00
C LEU A 37 4.86 -6.26 14.09
N GLN A 38 4.66 -5.11 14.73
CA GLN A 38 5.67 -4.08 14.91
C GLN A 38 6.78 -4.48 15.89
N ALA A 39 6.47 -5.37 16.85
CA ALA A 39 7.45 -5.88 17.80
C ALA A 39 8.45 -6.88 17.17
N LYS A 40 8.20 -7.35 15.95
CA LYS A 40 9.04 -8.34 15.26
C LYS A 40 10.18 -7.68 14.49
N SER A 41 11.35 -8.30 14.56
CA SER A 41 12.50 -7.89 13.78
C SER A 41 12.48 -8.54 12.39
N PHE A 42 13.12 -7.91 11.40
CA PHE A 42 13.32 -8.52 10.09
C PHE A 42 14.17 -9.81 10.17
N SER A 43 15.02 -9.95 11.19
CA SER A 43 15.92 -11.10 11.36
C SER A 43 15.22 -12.40 11.76
N ASP A 44 13.94 -12.37 12.13
CA ASP A 44 13.21 -13.52 12.69
C ASP A 44 12.77 -14.55 11.64
N GLY A 45 13.33 -14.53 10.42
CA GLY A 45 13.05 -15.51 9.37
C GLY A 45 11.61 -15.48 8.84
N VAL A 46 10.90 -14.38 9.05
CA VAL A 46 9.48 -14.27 8.70
C VAL A 46 9.34 -13.88 7.22
N ASN A 47 8.89 -14.84 6.40
CA ASN A 47 8.43 -14.60 5.01
C ASN A 47 7.03 -13.94 5.00
N CYS A 48 6.84 -12.92 5.82
CA CYS A 48 5.64 -12.13 5.90
C CYS A 48 5.93 -10.72 5.42
N GLU A 49 4.93 -10.14 4.77
CA GLU A 49 4.91 -8.76 4.37
C GLU A 49 3.69 -8.10 4.99
N VAL A 50 3.91 -6.95 5.62
CA VAL A 50 2.85 -6.18 6.25
C VAL A 50 2.90 -4.78 5.67
N ILE A 51 1.83 -4.35 5.00
CA ILE A 51 1.72 -3.00 4.44
C ILE A 51 0.79 -2.17 5.33
N LEU A 52 1.30 -1.09 5.91
CA LEU A 52 0.57 -0.22 6.83
C LEU A 52 0.09 1.04 6.11
N VAL A 53 -1.18 1.36 6.32
CA VAL A 53 -1.78 2.65 5.95
C VAL A 53 -1.85 3.50 7.21
N ASN A 54 -1.02 4.55 7.27
CA ASN A 54 -1.05 5.49 8.39
C ASN A 54 -0.47 6.85 8.00
N ARG A 55 -1.33 7.83 7.69
CA ARG A 55 -0.93 9.18 7.25
C ARG A 55 -0.23 9.99 8.34
N SER A 56 -0.41 9.64 9.61
CA SER A 56 0.25 10.33 10.72
C SER A 56 1.75 10.01 10.79
N THR A 57 2.14 8.81 10.37
CA THR A 57 3.52 8.32 10.42
C THR A 57 4.16 8.16 9.03
N ASP A 58 3.36 8.25 7.97
CA ASP A 58 3.80 8.18 6.58
C ASP A 58 3.61 9.54 5.88
N PRO A 59 4.62 10.41 5.89
CA PRO A 59 4.53 11.73 5.26
C PRO A 59 4.43 11.64 3.73
N ILE A 60 4.88 10.56 3.11
CA ILE A 60 4.79 10.37 1.67
C ILE A 60 3.33 10.07 1.30
N LEU A 61 2.68 9.16 2.03
CA LEU A 61 1.26 8.87 1.85
C LEU A 61 0.40 10.12 2.05
N LYS A 62 0.67 10.90 3.10
CA LYS A 62 -0.03 12.17 3.33
C LYS A 62 0.09 13.14 2.16
N ARG A 63 1.27 13.25 1.55
CA ARG A 63 1.50 14.10 0.36
C ARG A 63 0.77 13.56 -0.88
N LEU A 64 0.70 12.24 -1.05
CA LEU A 64 -0.05 11.61 -2.14
C LEU A 64 -1.54 11.89 -2.02
N GLU A 65 -2.10 11.79 -0.81
CA GLU A 65 -3.50 12.14 -0.54
C GLU A 65 -3.79 13.61 -0.85
N GLN A 66 -2.90 14.52 -0.47
CA GLN A 66 -3.04 15.95 -0.79
C GLN A 66 -3.05 16.19 -2.32
N LYS A 67 -2.16 15.52 -3.07
CA LYS A 67 -2.15 15.59 -4.54
C LYS A 67 -3.45 15.06 -5.13
N ALA A 68 -3.95 13.93 -4.64
CA ALA A 68 -5.22 13.35 -5.07
C ALA A 68 -6.40 14.31 -4.81
N ALA A 69 -6.41 14.98 -3.65
CA ALA A 69 -7.42 15.99 -3.34
C ALA A 69 -7.37 17.21 -4.27
N CYS A 70 -6.17 17.68 -4.63
CA CYS A 70 -6.01 18.75 -5.63
C CYS A 70 -6.56 18.31 -7.00
N ILE A 71 -6.21 17.11 -7.47
CA ILE A 71 -6.71 16.55 -8.72
C ILE A 71 -8.24 16.47 -8.72
N ALA A 72 -8.82 16.00 -7.61
CA ALA A 72 -10.28 15.92 -7.46
C ALA A 72 -10.93 17.31 -7.53
N ALA A 73 -10.39 18.30 -6.82
CA ALA A 73 -10.91 19.66 -6.85
C ALA A 73 -10.86 20.28 -8.25
N GLU A 74 -9.75 20.11 -8.98
CA GLU A 74 -9.61 20.56 -10.36
C GLU A 74 -10.62 19.90 -11.30
N CYS A 75 -10.83 18.58 -11.14
CA CYS A 75 -11.81 17.84 -11.94
C CYS A 75 -13.26 18.25 -11.63
N HIS A 76 -13.58 18.55 -10.37
CA HIS A 76 -14.90 19.04 -9.98
C HIS A 76 -15.22 20.43 -10.55
N ALA A 77 -14.21 21.31 -10.62
CA ALA A 77 -14.38 22.66 -11.18
C ALA A 77 -14.78 22.66 -12.67
N LEU A 78 -14.55 21.56 -13.39
CA LEU A 78 -14.95 21.41 -14.79
C LEU A 78 -16.44 21.06 -14.96
N GLU A 79 -17.19 20.75 -13.88
CA GLU A 79 -18.62 20.36 -13.88
C GLU A 79 -18.98 19.14 -14.77
N LEU A 80 -17.99 18.38 -15.26
CA LEU A 80 -18.21 17.27 -16.19
C LEU A 80 -18.50 15.92 -15.49
N GLY A 81 -18.44 15.84 -14.16
CA GLY A 81 -18.55 14.58 -13.41
C GLY A 81 -17.32 13.66 -13.57
N PRO A 82 -17.14 12.63 -12.71
CA PRO A 82 -15.84 11.94 -12.54
C PRO A 82 -15.29 11.24 -13.80
N VAL A 83 -16.19 10.74 -14.65
CA VAL A 83 -15.84 10.00 -15.87
C VAL A 83 -15.38 10.95 -16.97
N HIS A 84 -16.13 12.03 -17.22
CA HIS A 84 -15.77 12.99 -18.26
C HIS A 84 -14.67 13.95 -17.81
N SER A 85 -14.49 14.18 -16.51
CA SER A 85 -13.39 14.98 -15.96
C SER A 85 -12.03 14.25 -15.99
N GLY A 86 -12.02 12.96 -16.31
CA GLY A 86 -10.82 12.12 -16.30
C GLY A 86 -10.24 11.87 -14.90
N LEU A 87 -11.04 12.05 -13.83
CA LEU A 87 -10.56 11.95 -12.44
C LEU A 87 -9.94 10.58 -12.16
N VAL A 88 -10.67 9.51 -12.53
CA VAL A 88 -10.23 8.13 -12.33
C VAL A 88 -8.88 7.86 -12.99
N GLN A 89 -8.69 8.34 -14.23
CA GLN A 89 -7.44 8.16 -14.96
C GLN A 89 -6.29 8.92 -14.30
N LYS A 90 -6.49 10.18 -13.90
CA LYS A 90 -5.45 10.98 -13.23
C LYS A 90 -5.01 10.36 -11.89
N ILE A 91 -5.94 9.77 -11.13
CA ILE A 91 -5.60 9.05 -9.89
C ILE A 91 -4.86 7.75 -10.22
N ALA A 92 -5.27 7.02 -11.26
CA ALA A 92 -4.57 5.83 -11.71
C ALA A 92 -3.12 6.16 -12.13
N ASP A 93 -2.92 7.24 -12.88
CA ASP A 93 -1.60 7.71 -13.29
C ASP A 93 -0.75 8.09 -12.07
N LEU A 94 -1.31 8.79 -11.07
CA LEU A 94 -0.61 9.08 -9.82
C LEU A 94 -0.14 7.81 -9.09
N VAL A 95 -0.97 6.77 -9.04
CA VAL A 95 -0.61 5.48 -8.44
C VAL A 95 0.48 4.78 -9.25
N VAL A 96 0.35 4.77 -10.58
CA VAL A 96 1.32 4.17 -11.51
C VAL A 96 2.68 4.82 -11.34
N ASP A 97 2.75 6.16 -11.36
CA ASP A 97 3.99 6.92 -11.18
C ASP A 97 4.62 6.69 -9.81
N THR A 98 3.79 6.54 -8.77
CA THR A 98 4.26 6.30 -7.41
C THR A 98 4.80 4.88 -7.21
N MET A 99 4.28 3.89 -7.93
CA MET A 99 4.52 2.46 -7.68
C MET A 99 5.33 1.76 -8.78
N GLY A 100 6.22 2.48 -9.44
CA GLY A 100 7.23 1.90 -10.34
C GLY A 100 6.82 1.89 -11.81
N GLY A 101 5.84 2.70 -12.19
CA GLY A 101 5.43 2.90 -13.59
C GLY A 101 4.53 1.79 -14.15
N PRO A 102 4.31 1.78 -15.47
CA PRO A 102 3.53 0.75 -16.15
C PRO A 102 4.17 -0.64 -16.02
N VAL A 103 3.35 -1.68 -15.90
CA VAL A 103 3.80 -3.08 -15.78
C VAL A 103 3.50 -3.82 -17.06
N ASN A 104 4.54 -4.24 -17.78
CA ASN A 104 4.41 -5.07 -19.00
C ASN A 104 4.64 -6.55 -18.72
N ASP A 105 5.37 -6.87 -17.64
CA ASP A 105 5.74 -8.22 -17.23
C ASP A 105 5.54 -8.36 -15.72
N THR A 106 4.71 -9.34 -15.32
CA THR A 106 4.38 -9.60 -13.92
C THR A 106 5.55 -10.20 -13.14
N ASP A 107 6.46 -10.89 -13.80
CA ASP A 107 7.61 -11.52 -13.15
C ASP A 107 8.70 -10.49 -12.87
N ASP A 108 8.88 -9.51 -13.77
CA ASP A 108 9.79 -8.39 -13.56
C ASP A 108 9.36 -7.52 -12.37
N ILE A 109 8.08 -7.14 -12.28
CA ILE A 109 7.59 -6.36 -11.14
C ILE A 109 7.68 -7.14 -9.82
N ALA A 110 7.49 -8.46 -9.86
CA ALA A 110 7.65 -9.32 -8.68
C ALA A 110 9.10 -9.32 -8.18
N LYS A 111 10.08 -9.44 -9.07
CA LYS A 111 11.50 -9.37 -8.73
C LYS A 111 11.88 -8.00 -8.14
N LYS A 112 11.49 -6.91 -8.82
CA LYS A 112 11.70 -5.55 -8.33
C LYS A 112 11.06 -5.33 -6.96
N TRP A 113 9.87 -5.87 -6.74
CA TRP A 113 9.19 -5.81 -5.45
C TRP A 113 9.97 -6.56 -4.37
N ILE A 114 10.44 -7.78 -4.64
CA ILE A 114 11.23 -8.57 -3.68
C ILE A 114 12.46 -7.77 -3.23
N ASP A 115 13.25 -7.27 -4.18
CA ASP A 115 14.46 -6.49 -3.88
C ASP A 115 14.13 -5.22 -3.08
N ARG A 116 13.10 -4.49 -3.51
CA ARG A 116 12.69 -3.24 -2.86
C ARG A 116 12.15 -3.47 -1.45
N SER A 117 11.35 -4.52 -1.26
CA SER A 117 10.80 -4.88 0.05
C SER A 117 11.91 -5.26 1.02
N HIS A 118 12.92 -6.02 0.57
CA HIS A 118 14.07 -6.40 1.39
C HIS A 118 14.89 -5.17 1.82
N GLN A 119 15.13 -4.24 0.89
CA GLN A 119 15.82 -2.98 1.18
C GLN A 119 15.05 -2.15 2.22
N LEU A 120 13.74 -2.00 2.06
CA LEU A 120 12.91 -1.24 3.01
C LEU A 120 12.87 -1.91 4.38
N LYS A 121 12.67 -3.22 4.45
CA LYS A 121 12.66 -3.97 5.72
C LYS A 121 13.99 -3.83 6.46
N THR A 122 15.10 -3.88 5.73
CA THR A 122 16.44 -3.68 6.28
C THR A 122 16.63 -2.24 6.78
N SER A 123 16.27 -1.24 5.97
CA SER A 123 16.43 0.18 6.33
C SER A 123 15.57 0.61 7.52
N LEU A 124 14.38 0.02 7.66
CA LEU A 124 13.44 0.33 8.73
C LEU A 124 13.61 -0.61 9.93
N ASN A 125 14.42 -1.66 9.80
CA ASN A 125 14.51 -2.78 10.74
C ASN A 125 13.13 -3.30 11.17
N SER A 126 12.21 -3.45 10.21
CA SER A 126 10.82 -3.83 10.48
C SER A 126 10.24 -4.64 9.33
N ILE A 127 9.33 -5.56 9.66
CA ILE A 127 8.50 -6.26 8.65
C ILE A 127 7.29 -5.45 8.19
N VAL A 128 6.99 -4.34 8.90
CA VAL A 128 5.88 -3.43 8.61
C VAL A 128 6.37 -2.30 7.73
N LEU A 129 5.86 -2.23 6.51
CA LEU A 129 6.24 -1.26 5.50
C LEU A 129 5.15 -0.21 5.34
N PRO A 130 5.47 1.09 5.45
CA PRO A 130 4.52 2.16 5.15
C PRO A 130 4.19 2.23 3.65
N LEU A 131 2.90 2.31 3.31
CA LEU A 131 2.40 2.24 1.93
C LEU A 131 3.02 3.30 0.99
N GLY A 132 3.25 4.51 1.48
CA GLY A 132 3.84 5.60 0.69
C GLY A 132 5.31 5.36 0.33
N CYS A 133 6.03 4.53 1.07
CA CYS A 133 7.46 4.30 0.88
C CYS A 133 7.80 3.19 -0.13
N LEU A 134 6.79 2.46 -0.62
CA LEU A 134 7.00 1.26 -1.42
C LEU A 134 7.79 1.56 -2.70
N GLY A 135 7.41 2.57 -3.47
CA GLY A 135 8.07 2.98 -4.71
C GLY A 135 7.94 1.98 -5.88
N VAL A 136 7.68 0.71 -5.58
CA VAL A 136 7.35 -0.37 -6.50
C VAL A 136 6.18 -1.13 -5.87
N GLY A 137 5.12 -1.41 -6.63
CA GLY A 137 3.92 -2.03 -6.09
C GLY A 137 3.34 -3.11 -6.99
N LEU A 138 2.95 -4.24 -6.39
CA LEU A 138 2.11 -5.25 -7.01
C LEU A 138 0.65 -4.75 -7.10
N SER A 139 -0.19 -5.51 -7.79
CA SER A 139 -1.62 -5.19 -7.96
C SER A 139 -2.33 -4.88 -6.63
N ARG A 140 -2.03 -5.62 -5.55
CA ARG A 140 -2.64 -5.37 -4.23
C ARG A 140 -2.20 -4.04 -3.61
N HIS A 141 -0.94 -3.65 -3.75
CA HIS A 141 -0.44 -2.36 -3.25
C HIS A 141 -1.06 -1.20 -4.03
N ARG A 142 -1.11 -1.34 -5.35
CA ARG A 142 -1.70 -0.33 -6.25
C ARG A 142 -3.18 -0.15 -5.97
N SER A 143 -3.91 -1.26 -5.81
CA SER A 143 -5.32 -1.23 -5.43
C SER A 143 -5.53 -0.56 -4.06
N LEU A 144 -4.65 -0.81 -3.10
CA LEU A 144 -4.72 -0.20 -1.77
C LEU A 144 -4.39 1.30 -1.79
N LEU A 145 -3.43 1.74 -2.59
CA LEU A 145 -3.08 3.17 -2.72
C LEU A 145 -4.09 3.95 -3.58
N PHE A 146 -4.70 3.31 -4.58
CA PHE A 146 -5.73 3.90 -5.42
C PHE A 146 -6.98 4.28 -4.62
N LYS A 147 -7.23 3.52 -3.55
CA LYS A 147 -8.36 3.68 -2.66
C LYS A 147 -8.15 4.78 -1.62
#